data_AF-A0A939A6Z6-F1
#
_entry.id   AF-A0A939A6Z6-F1
#
_cell.length_a   1.000
_cell.length_b   1.000
_cell.length_c   1.000
_cell.angle_alpha   90.00
_cell.angle_beta   90.00
_cell.angle_gamma   90.00
#
_symmetry.space_group_name_H-M   'P 1'
#
loop_
_entity.id
_entity.type
_entity.pdbx_description
1 polymer ?
#
loop_
_entity_poly.entity_id
_entity_poly.type
_entity_poly.pdbx_seq_one_letter_code
_entity_poly.pdbx_strand_id
1 'polypeptide(L)'
;MAAPPASRAPEPAGGGGRNWLVIGLLGGGGLVAAAVALWLLTGGMATLARMLPEGVVKTLGERPGEGKRVEQKLHDYPGESVREASEKEREAPPPADAWAAPAAEVDPEELVKLLQPLEAQAKSADAAIEAVRENRGRDQAVVLAGEQAVEALRTFKLVDVPQRYRKAAEDKRKALANERNEALASAKRLAKATHLVAVPDGAARDSVVLRSAGGEASENLGLLDDGMLVKVHLDTGKGWMRIDVLSGTNAGKGGYLQGRYLKRLPDAR
;
A
#
# COMPACT_ATOMS: atom_id res chain seq x y z
N MET A 1 13.62 -58.41 50.32
CA MET A 1 13.70 -57.08 50.94
C MET A 1 15.14 -56.81 51.32
N ALA A 2 15.82 -55.91 50.61
CA ALA A 2 17.18 -55.48 50.91
C ALA A 2 17.23 -53.95 50.72
N ALA A 3 17.72 -53.24 51.73
CA ALA A 3 17.82 -51.79 51.78
C ALA A 3 19.07 -51.29 51.00
N PRO A 4 19.08 -50.03 50.52
CA PRO A 4 20.13 -49.51 49.65
C PRO A 4 21.29 -48.86 50.43
N PRO A 5 22.49 -48.73 49.83
CA PRO A 5 23.51 -47.81 50.33
C PRO A 5 23.38 -46.42 49.71
N ALA A 6 23.57 -45.41 50.56
CA ALA A 6 23.55 -43.99 50.25
C ALA A 6 24.95 -43.41 49.99
N SER A 7 24.93 -42.22 49.38
CA SER A 7 25.97 -41.17 49.36
C SER A 7 27.07 -41.23 48.29
N ARG A 8 27.07 -40.24 47.40
CA ARG A 8 28.01 -39.09 47.46
C ARG A 8 27.63 -38.03 46.41
N ALA A 9 27.41 -36.81 46.89
CA ALA A 9 27.55 -35.60 46.09
C ALA A 9 29.02 -35.19 46.06
N PRO A 10 29.46 -34.49 45.00
CA PRO A 10 30.32 -33.34 45.23
C PRO A 10 29.77 -32.03 44.63
N GLU A 11 30.19 -30.99 45.32
CA GLU A 11 29.85 -29.57 45.27
C GLU A 11 30.31 -28.80 44.01
N PRO A 12 29.90 -27.51 43.88
CA PRO A 12 30.03 -26.72 42.66
C PRO A 12 31.38 -26.00 42.54
N ALA A 13 31.93 -25.95 41.33
CA ALA A 13 33.00 -25.03 40.99
C ALA A 13 32.41 -23.70 40.49
N GLY A 14 32.50 -22.67 41.34
CA GLY A 14 32.35 -21.28 40.96
C GLY A 14 33.62 -20.68 40.34
N GLY A 15 33.47 -19.45 39.83
CA GLY A 15 34.55 -18.59 39.32
C GLY A 15 34.04 -17.81 38.10
N GLY A 16 33.44 -16.64 38.29
CA GLY A 16 34.16 -15.36 38.37
C GLY A 16 34.14 -14.72 36.98
N GLY A 17 33.26 -13.77 36.67
CA GLY A 17 33.33 -12.40 37.18
C GLY A 17 34.07 -11.54 36.15
N ARG A 18 33.33 -10.73 35.37
CA ARG A 18 33.82 -9.48 34.76
C ARG A 18 32.67 -8.65 34.20
N ASN A 19 32.38 -7.56 34.90
CA ASN A 19 31.72 -6.37 34.40
C ASN A 19 32.41 -5.89 33.11
N TRP A 20 31.64 -5.67 32.05
CA TRP A 20 31.89 -4.62 31.09
C TRP A 20 30.61 -3.82 30.88
N LEU A 21 30.56 -2.71 31.61
CA LEU A 21 29.82 -1.53 31.26
C LEU A 21 30.47 -0.95 30.00
N VAL A 22 29.77 -0.97 28.87
CA VAL A 22 30.04 -0.03 27.76
C VAL A 22 28.75 0.68 27.43
N ILE A 23 28.74 1.93 27.85
CA ILE A 23 27.80 2.99 27.51
C ILE A 23 28.06 3.40 26.05
N GLY A 24 26.98 3.59 25.29
CA GLY A 24 26.92 4.58 24.22
C GLY A 24 27.04 4.05 22.79
N LEU A 25 25.89 3.93 22.11
CA LEU A 25 25.62 4.77 20.95
C LEU A 25 24.11 4.84 20.71
N LEU A 26 23.53 5.96 21.15
CA LEU A 26 22.21 6.45 20.77
C LEU A 26 22.22 6.71 19.26
N GLY A 27 21.76 5.73 18.48
CA GLY A 27 21.38 5.91 17.08
C GLY A 27 19.95 6.43 17.00
N GLY A 28 19.79 7.71 16.67
CA GLY A 28 18.52 8.44 16.70
C GLY A 28 17.52 7.98 15.64
N GLY A 29 16.70 6.98 15.97
CA GLY A 29 15.52 6.59 15.19
C GLY A 29 14.20 6.80 15.93
N GLY A 30 14.21 6.76 17.27
CA GLY A 30 12.98 6.78 18.07
C GLY A 30 12.33 8.16 18.24
N LEU A 31 13.07 9.25 18.04
CA LEU A 31 12.56 10.60 18.28
C LEU A 31 11.73 11.17 17.13
N VAL A 32 11.92 10.68 15.89
CA VAL A 32 11.12 11.13 14.74
C VAL A 32 9.72 10.53 14.77
N ALA A 33 9.58 9.26 15.18
CA ALA A 33 8.27 8.62 15.30
C ALA A 33 7.42 9.22 16.44
N ALA A 34 8.04 9.58 17.57
CA ALA A 34 7.35 10.23 18.68
C ALA A 34 6.94 11.68 18.35
N ALA A 35 7.76 12.42 17.59
CA ALA A 35 7.45 13.80 17.19
C ALA A 35 6.29 13.88 16.18
N VAL A 36 6.19 12.94 15.24
CA VAL A 36 5.09 12.88 14.27
C VAL A 36 3.77 12.46 14.94
N ALA A 37 3.82 11.52 15.88
CA ALA A 37 2.65 11.12 16.67
C ALA A 37 2.14 12.26 17.57
N LEU A 38 3.04 13.04 18.18
CA LEU A 38 2.67 14.19 19.00
C LEU A 38 2.12 15.36 18.15
N TRP A 39 2.66 15.60 16.95
CA TRP A 39 2.18 16.63 16.04
C TRP A 39 0.77 16.32 15.46
N LEU A 40 0.45 15.04 15.25
CA LEU A 40 -0.89 14.60 14.83
C LEU A 40 -1.92 14.66 15.98
N LEU A 41 -1.50 14.57 17.24
CA LEU A 41 -2.39 14.58 18.41
C LEU A 41 -2.66 15.98 18.97
N THR A 42 -1.79 16.98 18.76
CA THR A 42 -1.93 18.33 19.37
C THR A 42 -2.49 19.42 18.46
N GLY A 43 -3.17 19.10 17.35
CA GLY A 43 -4.04 20.07 16.67
C GLY A 43 -3.46 20.81 15.44
N GLY A 44 -2.66 20.14 14.61
CA GLY A 44 -2.17 20.67 13.32
C GLY A 44 -3.25 20.95 12.25
N MET A 45 -4.53 20.75 12.54
CA MET A 45 -5.66 21.06 11.64
C MET A 45 -6.31 22.43 11.91
N ALA A 46 -5.96 23.13 13.00
CA ALA A 46 -6.59 24.40 13.37
C ALA A 46 -5.98 25.64 12.67
N THR A 47 -4.84 25.51 11.98
CA THR A 47 -4.10 26.66 11.44
C THR A 47 -4.34 26.92 9.94
N LEU A 48 -5.21 26.16 9.27
CA LEU A 48 -5.54 26.34 7.85
C LEU A 48 -6.97 26.88 7.60
N ALA A 49 -7.73 27.16 8.66
CA ALA A 49 -9.09 27.73 8.56
C ALA A 49 -9.17 29.26 8.71
N ARG A 50 -8.02 29.96 8.70
CA ARG A 50 -7.96 31.43 8.96
C ARG A 50 -7.43 32.28 7.79
N MET A 51 -7.46 31.74 6.58
CA MET A 51 -7.21 32.51 5.35
C MET A 51 -8.31 32.23 4.32
N LEU A 52 -9.47 32.83 4.51
CA LEU A 52 -10.42 33.11 3.44
C LEU A 52 -10.75 34.60 3.50
N PRO A 53 -10.57 35.36 2.40
CA PRO A 53 -10.96 36.76 2.37
C PRO A 53 -12.49 36.87 2.41
N GLU A 54 -12.97 37.66 3.36
CA GLU A 54 -14.34 38.17 3.38
C GLU A 54 -14.56 39.07 2.17
N GLY A 55 -15.52 38.72 1.32
CA GLY A 55 -15.96 39.61 0.27
C GLY A 55 -16.47 38.88 -0.96
N VAL A 56 -17.79 38.78 -1.05
CA VAL A 56 -18.65 39.02 -2.24
C VAL A 56 -19.89 38.13 -2.10
N VAL A 57 -20.84 38.62 -1.29
CA VAL A 57 -22.26 38.23 -1.40
C VAL A 57 -23.07 39.53 -1.34
N LYS A 58 -23.47 39.99 -2.52
CA LYS A 58 -24.50 40.99 -2.89
C LYS A 58 -24.35 41.08 -4.41
N THR A 59 -25.25 40.59 -5.23
CA THR A 59 -26.62 41.10 -5.39
C THR A 59 -27.47 40.09 -6.17
N LEU A 60 -28.60 39.69 -5.59
CA LEU A 60 -29.71 39.07 -6.32
C LEU A 60 -30.97 39.75 -5.79
N GLY A 61 -31.64 40.50 -6.66
CA GLY A 61 -32.81 41.32 -6.32
C GLY A 61 -33.40 41.96 -7.57
N GLU A 62 -34.30 41.21 -8.21
CA GLU A 62 -35.53 41.62 -8.91
C GLU A 62 -35.56 42.92 -9.75
N ARG A 63 -35.93 42.79 -11.04
CA ARG A 63 -37.33 43.02 -11.49
C ARG A 63 -37.56 42.74 -12.99
N PRO A 64 -38.83 42.46 -13.38
CA PRO A 64 -39.24 42.07 -14.73
C PRO A 64 -39.78 43.24 -15.57
N GLY A 65 -39.82 43.03 -16.89
CA GLY A 65 -40.74 43.69 -17.82
C GLY A 65 -40.19 44.94 -18.52
N GLU A 66 -40.02 44.87 -19.84
CA GLU A 66 -40.69 45.75 -20.81
C GLU A 66 -40.12 45.48 -22.21
N GLY A 67 -41.02 45.16 -23.14
CA GLY A 67 -40.67 44.96 -24.53
C GLY A 67 -40.34 46.28 -25.22
N LYS A 68 -39.36 46.26 -26.12
CA LYS A 68 -39.35 47.12 -27.30
C LYS A 68 -38.94 46.32 -28.52
N ARG A 69 -39.96 46.07 -29.33
CA ARG A 69 -39.91 45.79 -30.76
C ARG A 69 -38.97 46.80 -31.42
N VAL A 70 -37.84 46.35 -31.93
CA VAL A 70 -37.05 47.10 -32.91
C VAL A 70 -37.32 46.46 -34.25
N GLU A 71 -38.21 47.08 -35.00
CA GLU A 71 -38.32 46.92 -36.44
C GLU A 71 -36.97 47.33 -37.04
N GLN A 72 -36.21 46.36 -37.57
CA GLN A 72 -35.12 46.68 -38.49
C GLN A 72 -35.56 46.25 -39.88
N LYS A 73 -35.90 47.29 -40.65
CA LYS A 73 -36.30 47.24 -42.05
C LYS A 73 -35.27 46.46 -42.86
N LEU A 74 -35.81 45.47 -43.56
CA LEU A 74 -35.34 44.95 -44.84
C LEU A 74 -34.85 46.11 -45.71
N HIS A 75 -33.57 46.09 -46.08
CA HIS A 75 -33.08 46.81 -47.24
C HIS A 75 -32.66 45.77 -48.27
N ASP A 76 -33.32 45.86 -49.42
CA ASP A 76 -33.06 45.09 -50.62
C ASP A 76 -31.58 45.14 -51.00
N TYR A 77 -30.96 43.97 -51.13
CA TYR A 77 -29.77 43.80 -51.95
C TYR A 77 -30.09 42.75 -53.03
N PRO A 78 -29.91 43.07 -54.32
CA PRO A 78 -30.17 42.14 -55.40
C PRO A 78 -29.17 40.98 -55.35
N GLY A 79 -29.66 39.80 -55.68
CA GLY A 79 -28.92 38.56 -55.66
C GLY A 79 -27.87 38.42 -56.76
N GLU A 80 -27.25 37.24 -56.72
CA GLU A 80 -26.39 36.65 -57.74
C GLU A 80 -24.96 37.22 -57.84
N SER A 81 -24.03 36.54 -57.16
CA SER A 81 -22.65 36.25 -57.67
C SER A 81 -21.67 35.69 -56.62
N VAL A 82 -22.06 35.39 -55.37
CA VAL A 82 -21.11 34.88 -54.36
C VAL A 82 -21.19 33.36 -54.13
N ARG A 83 -22.09 32.64 -54.80
CA ARG A 83 -22.18 31.18 -54.66
C ARG A 83 -21.13 30.40 -55.46
N GLU A 84 -20.55 30.97 -56.52
CA GLU A 84 -19.53 30.26 -57.32
C GLU A 84 -18.09 30.48 -56.85
N ALA A 85 -17.82 31.45 -55.96
CA ALA A 85 -16.49 31.64 -55.38
C ALA A 85 -16.28 30.83 -54.07
N SER A 86 -17.34 30.41 -53.38
CA SER A 86 -17.24 29.66 -52.12
C SER A 86 -17.17 28.13 -52.28
N GLU A 87 -17.34 27.62 -53.49
CA GLU A 87 -17.39 26.17 -53.74
C GLU A 87 -16.09 25.62 -54.36
N LYS A 88 -15.19 26.50 -54.84
CA LYS A 88 -13.90 26.10 -55.43
C LYS A 88 -12.70 26.18 -54.47
N GLU A 89 -12.93 26.56 -53.22
CA GLU A 89 -11.92 26.59 -52.16
C GLU A 89 -12.19 25.53 -51.07
N ARG A 90 -12.93 24.47 -51.44
CA ARG A 90 -13.21 23.28 -50.61
C ARG A 90 -12.49 22.01 -51.10
N GLU A 91 -11.46 22.14 -51.93
CA GLU A 91 -10.60 21.03 -52.35
C GLU A 91 -9.14 21.27 -51.95
N ALA A 92 -8.88 21.05 -50.67
CA ALA A 92 -7.77 20.22 -50.27
C ALA A 92 -8.11 19.66 -48.88
N PRO A 93 -8.29 18.33 -48.71
CA PRO A 93 -8.15 17.78 -47.37
C PRO A 93 -6.79 18.26 -46.85
N PRO A 94 -6.70 18.80 -45.62
CA PRO A 94 -5.39 19.13 -45.06
C PRO A 94 -4.52 17.88 -45.21
N PRO A 95 -3.25 18.01 -45.67
CA PRO A 95 -2.40 16.86 -45.92
C PRO A 95 -2.44 15.97 -44.67
N ALA A 96 -2.53 14.65 -44.85
CA ALA A 96 -2.72 13.71 -43.74
C ALA A 96 -1.65 13.87 -42.62
N ASP A 97 -0.53 14.50 -42.97
CA ASP A 97 0.62 14.78 -42.11
C ASP A 97 0.51 16.10 -41.31
N ALA A 98 -0.46 16.98 -41.59
CA ALA A 98 -0.57 18.30 -40.94
C ALA A 98 -1.18 18.27 -39.52
N TRP A 99 -1.74 17.13 -39.09
CA TRP A 99 -2.40 17.00 -37.78
C TRP A 99 -1.67 16.09 -36.78
N ALA A 100 -0.59 15.45 -37.19
CA ALA A 100 0.29 14.74 -36.27
C ALA A 100 1.24 15.75 -35.62
N ALA A 101 0.72 16.54 -34.68
CA ALA A 101 1.61 17.19 -33.72
C ALA A 101 2.50 16.08 -33.13
N PRO A 102 3.85 16.17 -33.27
CA PRO A 102 4.73 15.12 -32.80
C PRO A 102 4.37 14.88 -31.33
N ALA A 103 4.09 13.63 -30.97
CA ALA A 103 3.81 13.26 -29.59
C ALA A 103 4.98 13.81 -28.77
N ALA A 104 4.74 14.92 -28.06
CA ALA A 104 5.81 15.68 -27.43
C ALA A 104 6.54 14.72 -26.50
N GLU A 105 7.78 14.42 -26.84
CA GLU A 105 8.58 13.45 -26.12
C GLU A 105 8.68 13.94 -24.67
N VAL A 106 8.13 13.11 -23.77
CA VAL A 106 8.03 13.41 -22.36
C VAL A 106 9.44 13.32 -21.79
N ASP A 107 10.01 14.45 -21.38
CA ASP A 107 11.33 14.44 -20.73
C ASP A 107 11.23 13.67 -19.40
N PRO A 108 11.91 12.51 -19.28
CA PRO A 108 11.83 11.69 -18.08
C PRO A 108 12.41 12.39 -16.85
N GLU A 109 13.40 13.28 -17.01
CA GLU A 109 14.01 13.98 -15.87
C GLU A 109 13.09 15.05 -15.30
N GLU A 110 12.40 15.80 -16.16
CA GLU A 110 11.41 16.79 -15.74
C GLU A 110 10.23 16.10 -15.03
N LEU A 111 9.76 14.96 -15.56
CA LEU A 111 8.70 14.17 -14.93
C LEU A 111 9.10 13.68 -13.54
N VAL A 112 10.35 13.22 -13.34
CA VAL A 112 10.84 12.79 -12.02
C VAL A 112 10.82 13.95 -11.02
N LYS A 113 11.27 15.15 -11.43
CA LYS A 113 11.24 16.34 -10.55
C LYS A 113 9.81 16.71 -10.16
N LEU A 114 8.88 16.71 -11.12
CA LEU A 114 7.46 17.01 -10.89
C LEU A 114 6.79 15.99 -9.95
N LEU A 115 7.25 14.74 -9.98
CA LEU A 115 6.68 13.65 -9.17
C LEU A 115 7.37 13.44 -7.82
N GLN A 116 8.39 14.22 -7.45
CA GLN A 116 9.04 14.12 -6.14
C GLN A 116 8.06 14.12 -4.95
N PRO A 117 7.03 15.00 -4.90
CA PRO A 117 6.06 14.98 -3.80
C PRO A 117 5.28 13.66 -3.71
N LEU A 118 4.93 13.08 -4.86
CA LEU A 118 4.25 11.79 -4.92
C LEU A 118 5.16 10.65 -4.44
N GLU A 119 6.45 10.69 -4.79
CA GLU A 119 7.43 9.70 -4.34
C GLU A 119 7.71 9.82 -2.83
N ALA A 120 7.72 11.03 -2.28
CA ALA A 120 7.82 11.24 -0.84
C ALA A 120 6.61 10.66 -0.10
N GLN A 121 5.40 10.88 -0.63
CA GLN A 121 4.18 10.26 -0.10
C GLN A 121 4.26 8.72 -0.19
N ALA A 122 4.84 8.17 -1.25
CA ALA A 122 4.98 6.74 -1.45
C ALA A 122 5.90 6.13 -0.39
N LYS A 123 7.03 6.77 -0.11
CA LYS A 123 7.94 6.37 0.98
C LYS A 123 7.27 6.43 2.35
N SER A 124 6.41 7.42 2.59
CA SER A 124 5.64 7.48 3.84
C SER A 124 4.67 6.31 3.97
N ALA A 125 4.03 5.89 2.87
CA ALA A 125 3.18 4.70 2.88
C ALA A 125 3.98 3.42 3.09
N ASP A 126 5.16 3.31 2.47
CA ASP A 126 6.06 2.15 2.67
C ASP A 126 6.45 2.01 4.16
N ALA A 127 6.80 3.10 4.83
CA ALA A 127 7.09 3.11 6.26
C ALA A 127 5.89 2.66 7.12
N ALA A 128 4.67 3.11 6.77
CA ALA A 128 3.46 2.70 7.48
C ALA A 128 3.13 1.21 7.24
N ILE A 129 3.35 0.69 6.03
CA ILE A 129 3.15 -0.73 5.69
C ILE A 129 4.14 -1.62 6.44
N GLU A 130 5.41 -1.21 6.54
CA GLU A 130 6.39 -1.95 7.35
C GLU A 130 6.00 -1.96 8.84
N ALA A 131 5.51 -0.84 9.38
CA ALA A 131 5.00 -0.81 10.74
C ALA A 131 3.83 -1.81 10.95
N VAL A 132 2.93 -1.95 9.97
CA VAL A 132 1.86 -2.98 10.00
C VAL A 132 2.45 -4.39 10.02
N ARG A 133 3.49 -4.64 9.22
CA ARG A 133 4.16 -5.95 9.14
C ARG A 133 4.82 -6.32 10.46
N GLU A 134 5.53 -5.38 11.07
CA GLU A 134 6.23 -5.57 12.34
C GLU A 134 5.27 -5.72 13.52
N ASN A 135 4.20 -4.94 13.56
CA ASN A 135 3.21 -4.96 14.65
C ASN A 135 2.28 -6.19 14.61
N ARG A 136 2.48 -7.09 13.64
CA ARG A 136 1.69 -8.30 13.44
C ARG A 136 0.18 -8.11 13.65
N GLY A 137 -0.34 -6.97 13.19
CA GLY A 137 -1.78 -6.66 13.22
C GLY A 137 -2.43 -6.60 14.60
N ARG A 138 -1.66 -6.38 15.67
CA ARG A 138 -2.23 -6.24 17.03
C ARG A 138 -2.85 -4.89 17.28
N ASP A 139 -2.23 -3.84 16.75
CA ASP A 139 -2.73 -2.48 16.93
C ASP A 139 -3.54 -2.06 15.71
N GLN A 140 -4.85 -1.96 15.90
CA GLN A 140 -5.77 -1.47 14.88
C GLN A 140 -5.42 -0.04 14.44
N ALA A 141 -4.82 0.78 15.30
CA ALA A 141 -4.39 2.13 14.93
C ALA A 141 -3.25 2.10 13.90
N VAL A 142 -2.31 1.15 14.02
CA VAL A 142 -1.22 0.99 13.04
C VAL A 142 -1.76 0.48 11.70
N VAL A 143 -2.72 -0.43 11.73
CA VAL A 143 -3.40 -0.91 10.52
C VAL A 143 -4.13 0.24 9.82
N LEU A 144 -4.87 1.05 10.58
CA LEU A 144 -5.59 2.21 10.07
C LEU A 144 -4.63 3.27 9.50
N ALA A 145 -3.49 3.51 10.15
CA ALA A 145 -2.45 4.42 9.65
C ALA A 145 -1.90 3.95 8.29
N GLY A 146 -1.67 2.64 8.13
CA GLY A 146 -1.29 2.05 6.84
C GLY A 146 -2.35 2.24 5.76
N GLU A 147 -3.63 2.02 6.08
CA GLU A 147 -4.75 2.25 5.16
C GLU A 147 -4.85 3.72 4.74
N GLN A 148 -4.74 4.65 5.69
CA GLN A 148 -4.78 6.08 5.44
C GLN A 148 -3.62 6.54 4.56
N ALA A 149 -2.42 5.99 4.74
CA ALA A 149 -1.27 6.34 3.92
C ALA A 149 -1.43 5.89 2.45
N VAL A 150 -2.00 4.70 2.22
CA VAL A 150 -2.32 4.22 0.86
C VAL A 150 -3.46 5.03 0.23
N GLU A 151 -4.49 5.37 0.99
CA GLU A 151 -5.59 6.20 0.47
C GLU A 151 -5.13 7.63 0.16
N ALA A 152 -4.20 8.19 0.94
CA ALA A 152 -3.57 9.48 0.65
C ALA A 152 -2.80 9.46 -0.68
N LEU A 153 -2.12 8.35 -1.02
CA LEU A 153 -1.51 8.17 -2.35
C LEU A 153 -2.56 8.13 -3.46
N ARG A 154 -3.64 7.37 -3.24
CA ARG A 154 -4.72 7.19 -4.20
C ARG A 154 -5.48 8.50 -4.47
N THR A 155 -5.57 9.38 -3.48
CA THR A 155 -6.24 10.68 -3.57
C THR A 155 -5.27 11.84 -3.81
N PHE A 156 -3.97 11.56 -3.93
CA PHE A 156 -2.93 12.56 -4.16
C PHE A 156 -3.26 13.40 -5.39
N LYS A 157 -3.24 14.72 -5.19
CA LYS A 157 -3.53 15.71 -6.23
C LYS A 157 -2.23 16.08 -6.94
N LEU A 158 -2.19 15.84 -8.23
CA LEU A 158 -1.09 16.25 -9.11
C LEU A 158 -1.25 17.74 -9.47
N VAL A 159 -1.15 18.60 -8.47
CA VAL A 159 -1.15 20.06 -8.65
C VAL A 159 0.15 20.45 -9.34
N ASP A 160 0.10 21.45 -10.22
CA ASP A 160 1.26 21.99 -10.95
C ASP A 160 1.94 21.05 -11.94
N VAL A 161 1.36 19.88 -12.25
CA VAL A 161 1.83 19.02 -13.34
C VAL A 161 1.33 19.55 -14.69
N PRO A 162 2.21 19.93 -15.63
CA PRO A 162 1.80 20.38 -16.96
C PRO A 162 0.97 19.33 -17.70
N GLN A 163 0.04 19.78 -18.56
CA GLN A 163 -0.88 18.87 -19.28
C GLN A 163 -0.16 17.77 -20.07
N ARG A 164 0.99 18.09 -20.66
CA ARG A 164 1.83 17.10 -21.37
C ARG A 164 2.31 15.93 -20.50
N TYR A 165 2.48 16.15 -19.20
CA TYR A 165 2.92 15.14 -18.22
C TYR A 165 1.77 14.49 -17.45
N ARG A 166 0.56 15.04 -17.53
CA ARG A 166 -0.55 14.68 -16.64
C ARG A 166 -0.92 13.20 -16.71
N LYS A 167 -0.99 12.64 -17.92
CA LYS A 167 -1.29 11.21 -18.12
C LYS A 167 -0.22 10.32 -17.48
N ALA A 168 1.05 10.57 -17.78
CA ALA A 168 2.16 9.79 -17.22
C ALA A 168 2.23 9.88 -15.68
N ALA A 169 1.97 11.07 -15.14
CA ALA A 169 1.90 11.31 -13.70
C ALA A 169 0.72 10.55 -13.05
N GLU A 170 -0.46 10.55 -13.67
CA GLU A 170 -1.63 9.81 -13.19
C GLU A 170 -1.42 8.30 -13.23
N ASP A 171 -0.82 7.79 -14.31
CA ASP A 171 -0.50 6.38 -14.46
C ASP A 171 0.51 5.92 -13.42
N LYS A 172 1.59 6.70 -13.18
CA LYS A 172 2.56 6.41 -12.11
C LYS A 172 1.92 6.46 -10.72
N ARG A 173 1.05 7.43 -10.44
CA ARG A 173 0.29 7.49 -9.18
C ARG A 173 -0.59 6.25 -8.98
N LYS A 174 -1.33 5.83 -10.01
CA LYS A 174 -2.17 4.62 -9.95
C LYS A 174 -1.32 3.37 -9.73
N ALA A 175 -0.20 3.24 -10.44
CA ALA A 175 0.71 2.12 -10.27
C ALA A 175 1.26 2.04 -8.83
N LEU A 176 1.75 3.16 -8.30
CA LEU A 176 2.24 3.23 -6.92
C LEU A 176 1.13 2.89 -5.91
N ALA A 177 -0.08 3.45 -6.07
CA ALA A 177 -1.19 3.16 -5.18
C ALA A 177 -1.59 1.68 -5.20
N ASN A 178 -1.64 1.05 -6.38
CA ASN A 178 -1.94 -0.37 -6.52
C ASN A 178 -0.87 -1.25 -5.85
N GLU A 179 0.41 -0.98 -6.13
CA GLU A 179 1.54 -1.71 -5.54
C GLU A 179 1.52 -1.61 -4.00
N ARG A 180 1.29 -0.41 -3.46
CA ARG A 180 1.23 -0.22 -1.99
C ARG A 180 -0.02 -0.83 -1.37
N ASN A 181 -1.14 -0.84 -2.09
CA ASN A 181 -2.35 -1.54 -1.64
C ASN A 181 -2.12 -3.06 -1.57
N GLU A 182 -1.43 -3.65 -2.55
CA GLU A 182 -1.03 -5.06 -2.53
C GLU A 182 -0.03 -5.35 -1.40
N ALA A 183 0.95 -4.47 -1.19
CA ALA A 183 1.91 -4.57 -0.10
C ALA A 183 1.23 -4.47 1.28
N LEU A 184 0.27 -3.56 1.45
CA LEU A 184 -0.53 -3.44 2.67
C LEU A 184 -1.39 -4.69 2.89
N ALA A 185 -2.02 -5.22 1.84
CA ALA A 185 -2.79 -6.46 1.93
C ALA A 185 -1.89 -7.64 2.34
N SER A 186 -0.68 -7.73 1.78
CA SER A 186 0.33 -8.72 2.15
C SER A 186 0.77 -8.55 3.62
N ALA A 187 1.10 -7.33 4.05
CA ALA A 187 1.47 -7.03 5.43
C ALA A 187 0.37 -7.43 6.41
N LYS A 188 -0.90 -7.11 6.10
CA LYS A 188 -2.07 -7.52 6.91
C LYS A 188 -2.26 -9.04 6.95
N ARG A 189 -1.92 -9.78 5.88
CA ARG A 189 -1.96 -11.25 5.89
C ARG A 189 -0.87 -11.80 6.80
N LEU A 190 0.38 -11.37 6.61
CA LEU A 190 1.53 -11.79 7.41
C LEU A 190 1.34 -11.48 8.90
N ALA A 191 0.70 -10.35 9.19
CA ALA A 191 0.32 -9.97 10.54
C ALA A 191 -0.56 -10.99 11.26
N LYS A 192 -1.39 -11.74 10.52
CA LYS A 192 -2.27 -12.77 11.10
C LYS A 192 -1.55 -14.10 11.35
N ALA A 193 -0.25 -14.19 11.07
CA ALA A 193 0.50 -15.43 11.25
C ALA A 193 0.55 -15.84 12.73
N THR A 194 0.28 -17.11 12.98
CA THR A 194 0.33 -17.68 14.33
C THR A 194 1.49 -18.66 14.49
N HIS A 195 1.93 -19.27 13.40
CA HIS A 195 2.99 -20.28 13.39
C HIS A 195 3.93 -20.03 12.20
N LEU A 196 5.13 -20.60 12.32
CA LEU A 196 6.03 -20.81 11.19
C LEU A 196 6.16 -22.31 10.92
N VAL A 197 6.36 -22.67 9.67
CA VAL A 197 6.75 -24.02 9.27
C VAL A 197 8.17 -24.26 9.77
N ALA A 198 8.36 -25.33 10.53
CA ALA A 198 9.63 -25.74 11.11
C ALA A 198 9.90 -27.20 10.72
N VAL A 199 10.70 -27.39 9.68
CA VAL A 199 11.15 -28.71 9.24
C VAL A 199 12.35 -29.10 10.09
N PRO A 200 12.36 -30.26 10.76
CA PRO A 200 13.46 -30.64 11.64
C PRO A 200 14.77 -30.83 10.88
N ASP A 201 15.87 -30.37 11.49
CA ASP A 201 17.23 -30.53 10.97
C ASP A 201 17.54 -32.01 10.69
N GLY A 202 17.96 -32.31 9.46
CA GLY A 202 18.24 -33.68 8.99
C GLY A 202 17.06 -34.36 8.28
N ALA A 203 15.95 -33.67 8.05
CA ALA A 203 14.95 -34.13 7.09
C ALA A 203 15.58 -34.21 5.67
N ALA A 204 15.19 -35.23 4.89
CA ALA A 204 15.68 -35.39 3.52
C ALA A 204 15.26 -34.26 2.56
N ARG A 205 14.40 -33.35 3.01
CA ARG A 205 13.87 -32.20 2.26
C ARG A 205 13.62 -31.04 3.22
N ASP A 206 13.96 -29.83 2.79
CA ASP A 206 13.69 -28.57 3.52
C ASP A 206 12.23 -28.10 3.36
N SER A 207 11.33 -29.02 3.00
CA SER A 207 9.93 -28.72 2.69
C SER A 207 9.00 -29.81 3.16
N VAL A 208 7.76 -29.41 3.46
CA VAL A 208 6.68 -30.27 3.94
C VAL A 208 5.46 -30.18 3.03
N VAL A 209 4.74 -31.28 2.91
CA VAL A 209 3.59 -31.36 1.99
C VAL A 209 2.36 -30.72 2.63
N LEU A 210 1.77 -29.74 1.95
CA LEU A 210 0.42 -29.24 2.25
C LEU A 210 -0.60 -30.19 1.63
N ARG A 211 -1.55 -30.66 2.42
CA ARG A 211 -2.56 -31.65 1.98
C ARG A 211 -3.98 -31.09 1.96
N SER A 212 -4.85 -31.70 1.16
CA SER A 212 -6.26 -31.32 1.07
C SER A 212 -7.10 -31.74 2.28
N ALA A 213 -6.67 -32.78 3.00
CA ALA A 213 -7.30 -33.28 4.22
C ALA A 213 -6.26 -33.77 5.24
N GLY A 214 -6.69 -33.97 6.49
CA GLY A 214 -5.85 -34.45 7.58
C GLY A 214 -5.52 -35.95 7.46
N GLY A 215 -4.55 -36.30 6.62
CA GLY A 215 -4.07 -37.67 6.47
C GLY A 215 -2.96 -37.81 5.43
N GLU A 216 -2.05 -38.77 5.62
CA GLU A 216 -0.90 -38.97 4.72
C GLU A 216 -1.28 -39.47 3.33
N ALA A 217 -2.47 -40.05 3.17
CA ALA A 217 -3.00 -40.51 1.89
C ALA A 217 -3.76 -39.41 1.12
N SER A 218 -3.94 -38.23 1.71
CA SER A 218 -4.69 -37.13 1.10
C SER A 218 -3.89 -36.44 0.00
N GLU A 219 -4.60 -35.86 -0.97
CA GLU A 219 -4.03 -35.17 -2.12
C GLU A 219 -3.02 -34.08 -1.72
N ASN A 220 -1.93 -33.98 -2.49
CA ASN A 220 -0.90 -32.98 -2.31
C ASN A 220 -1.31 -31.67 -2.99
N LEU A 221 -1.51 -30.62 -2.20
CA LEU A 221 -1.84 -29.27 -2.71
C LEU A 221 -0.60 -28.43 -3.01
N GLY A 222 0.56 -28.81 -2.48
CA GLY A 222 1.84 -28.15 -2.69
C GLY A 222 2.88 -28.50 -1.64
N LEU A 223 4.06 -27.88 -1.77
CA LEU A 223 5.15 -27.96 -0.80
C LEU A 223 5.29 -26.62 -0.08
N LEU A 224 5.53 -26.65 1.23
CA LEU A 224 5.83 -25.50 2.05
C LEU A 224 7.26 -25.61 2.51
N ASP A 225 8.06 -24.59 2.23
CA ASP A 225 9.45 -24.54 2.65
C ASP A 225 9.55 -24.19 4.14
N ASP A 226 10.68 -24.52 4.74
CA ASP A 226 11.00 -24.11 6.09
C ASP A 226 10.92 -22.58 6.28
N GLY A 227 10.46 -22.14 7.45
CA GLY A 227 10.30 -20.73 7.79
C GLY A 227 9.04 -20.05 7.23
N MET A 228 8.23 -20.71 6.40
CA MET A 228 6.99 -20.12 5.90
C MET A 228 6.01 -19.79 7.03
N LEU A 229 5.42 -18.59 6.98
CA LEU A 229 4.44 -18.11 7.94
C LEU A 229 3.03 -18.63 7.60
N VAL A 230 2.35 -19.15 8.61
CA VAL A 230 1.01 -19.72 8.47
C VAL A 230 0.10 -19.28 9.61
N LYS A 231 -1.21 -19.30 9.35
CA LYS A 231 -2.24 -19.17 10.38
C LYS A 231 -2.89 -20.53 10.60
N VAL A 232 -2.74 -21.06 11.81
CA VAL A 232 -3.50 -22.24 12.25
C VAL A 232 -4.90 -21.81 12.69
N HIS A 233 -5.92 -22.53 12.21
CA HIS A 233 -7.32 -22.31 12.56
C HIS A 233 -7.90 -23.39 13.46
N LEU A 234 -7.50 -24.64 13.22
CA LEU A 234 -8.09 -25.79 13.90
C LEU A 234 -7.05 -26.89 14.09
N ASP A 235 -6.99 -27.44 15.30
CA ASP A 235 -6.39 -28.74 15.57
C ASP A 235 -7.47 -29.82 15.41
N THR A 236 -7.21 -30.81 14.56
CA THR A 236 -8.12 -31.94 14.35
C THR A 236 -8.07 -32.97 15.48
N GLY A 237 -7.14 -32.83 16.44
CA GLY A 237 -6.92 -33.77 17.54
C GLY A 237 -6.19 -35.05 17.12
N LYS A 238 -5.87 -35.22 15.83
CA LYS A 238 -5.13 -36.36 15.27
C LYS A 238 -3.72 -35.97 14.80
N GLY A 239 -3.19 -34.88 15.32
CA GLY A 239 -1.87 -34.33 14.95
C GLY A 239 -1.85 -33.57 13.62
N TRP A 240 -3.01 -33.36 12.98
CA TRP A 240 -3.15 -32.53 11.78
C TRP A 240 -3.80 -31.19 12.12
N MET A 241 -3.29 -30.13 11.53
CA MET A 241 -3.70 -28.75 11.72
C MET A 241 -4.26 -28.21 10.41
N ARG A 242 -5.45 -27.59 10.43
CA ARG A 242 -5.94 -26.80 9.30
C ARG A 242 -5.27 -25.42 9.33
N ILE A 243 -4.61 -25.08 8.24
CA ILE A 243 -3.81 -23.86 8.12
C ILE A 243 -4.20 -23.05 6.88
N ASP A 244 -3.96 -21.74 6.95
CA ASP A 244 -3.80 -20.88 5.78
C ASP A 244 -2.33 -20.48 5.67
N VAL A 245 -1.78 -20.59 4.46
CA VAL A 245 -0.42 -20.17 4.13
C VAL A 245 -0.41 -18.67 3.86
N LEU A 246 0.48 -17.94 4.53
CA LEU A 246 0.50 -16.46 4.46
C LEU A 246 1.71 -15.91 3.71
N SER A 247 2.76 -16.71 3.52
CA SER A 247 3.98 -16.32 2.82
C SER A 247 4.41 -17.36 1.79
N GLY A 248 5.27 -16.96 0.84
CA GLY A 248 5.88 -17.85 -0.13
C GLY A 248 4.98 -18.20 -1.32
N THR A 249 5.39 -19.20 -2.09
CA THR A 249 4.77 -19.62 -3.37
C THR A 249 3.33 -20.11 -3.23
N ASN A 250 2.93 -20.55 -2.03
CA ASN A 250 1.59 -21.03 -1.73
C ASN A 250 0.76 -20.05 -0.90
N ALA A 251 1.17 -18.77 -0.80
CA ALA A 251 0.43 -17.75 -0.07
C ALA A 251 -1.03 -17.62 -0.54
N GLY A 252 -1.96 -17.59 0.42
CA GLY A 252 -3.40 -17.54 0.18
C GLY A 252 -4.06 -18.92 0.01
N LYS A 253 -3.29 -20.01 -0.05
CA LYS A 253 -3.85 -21.37 -0.05
C LYS A 253 -4.14 -21.84 1.38
N GLY A 254 -5.17 -22.65 1.52
CA GLY A 254 -5.52 -23.36 2.75
C GLY A 254 -5.35 -24.86 2.59
N GLY A 255 -5.05 -25.56 3.69
CA GLY A 255 -4.93 -27.01 3.69
C GLY A 255 -4.62 -27.56 5.07
N TYR A 256 -4.10 -28.78 5.08
CA TYR A 256 -3.74 -29.51 6.30
C TYR A 256 -2.24 -29.80 6.32
N LEU A 257 -1.64 -29.57 7.49
CA LEU A 257 -0.25 -29.88 7.77
C LEU A 257 -0.14 -30.55 9.13
N GLN A 258 0.83 -31.44 9.32
CA GLN A 258 1.05 -32.02 10.64
C GLN A 258 1.59 -30.98 11.62
N GLY A 259 1.04 -30.97 12.83
CA GLY A 259 1.40 -30.04 13.89
C GLY A 259 2.87 -30.12 14.31
N ARG A 260 3.53 -31.28 14.11
CA ARG A 260 4.97 -31.45 14.40
C ARG A 260 5.88 -30.56 13.54
N TYR A 261 5.40 -30.11 12.39
CA TYR A 261 6.13 -29.22 11.48
C TYR A 261 5.78 -27.75 11.71
N LEU A 262 5.09 -27.42 12.80
CA LEU A 262 4.66 -26.07 13.10
C LEU A 262 5.28 -25.62 14.42
N LYS A 263 5.97 -24.48 14.37
CA LYS A 263 6.47 -23.80 15.55
C LYS A 263 5.61 -22.57 15.80
N ARG A 264 4.98 -22.51 16.98
CA ARG A 264 4.19 -21.34 17.40
C ARG A 264 5.09 -20.11 17.47
N LEU A 265 4.64 -19.01 16.89
CA LEU A 265 5.33 -17.73 17.05
C LEU A 265 5.15 -17.28 18.51
N PRO A 266 6.16 -16.63 19.14
CA PRO A 266 6.19 -16.28 20.59
C PRO A 266 5.05 -15.39 21.09
N ASP A 267 4.16 -15.03 20.19
CA ASP A 267 3.42 -13.80 20.08
C ASP A 267 1.97 -14.07 19.62
N ALA A 268 1.67 -15.36 19.37
CA ALA A 268 0.35 -15.86 19.01
C ALA A 268 -0.31 -16.42 20.28
N ARG A 269 -0.66 -15.60 21.27
CA ARG A 269 -1.39 -16.06 22.47
C ARG A 269 -2.89 -16.06 22.25
#